data_AF-A0A1H6JR73-F1
#
_entry.id   AF-A0A1H6JR73-F1
#
_cell.length_a   1.000
_cell.length_b   1.000
_cell.length_c   1.000
_cell.angle_alpha   90.00
_cell.angle_beta   90.00
_cell.angle_gamma   90.00
#
_symmetry.space_group_name_H-M   'P 1'
#
loop_
_entity.id
_entity.type
_entity.pdbx_description
1 polymer ?
#
loop_
_entity_poly.entity_id
_entity_poly.type
_entity_poly.pdbx_seq_one_letter_code
_entity_poly.pdbx_strand_id
1 'polypeptide(L)'
;MENLKRRNAKDLENAHKFALDGFVKALLEVKDSLSMGLKTAKEETATIESIIEGLEMTDKVFLSTMVKFGVEAIHPEGEPFNPELHEAITMLAMPDKESNTVLDVVQVGFTLNGRLVRPAMVVVVQ
;
A
#
# COMPACT_ATOMS: atom_id res chain seq x y z
N MET A 1 32.09 -31.27 4.68
CA MET A 1 31.67 -29.92 5.13
C MET A 1 31.67 -28.90 3.99
N GLU A 2 32.66 -28.89 3.11
CA GLU A 2 32.77 -27.91 2.01
C GLU A 2 31.63 -27.99 0.97
N ASN A 3 31.23 -29.20 0.56
CA ASN A 3 30.08 -29.40 -0.33
C ASN A 3 28.74 -28.89 0.27
N LEU A 4 28.57 -29.02 1.59
CA LEU A 4 27.40 -28.53 2.30
C LEU A 4 27.40 -26.99 2.35
N LYS A 5 28.55 -26.38 2.65
CA LYS A 5 28.71 -24.92 2.62
C LYS A 5 28.44 -24.34 1.24
N ARG A 6 28.97 -24.97 0.17
CA ARG A 6 28.75 -24.54 -1.22
C ARG A 6 27.28 -24.65 -1.63
N ARG A 7 26.60 -25.73 -1.21
CA ARG A 7 25.16 -25.91 -1.46
C ARG A 7 24.33 -24.86 -0.72
N ASN A 8 24.58 -24.65 0.57
CA ASN A 8 23.87 -23.65 1.36
C ASN A 8 24.05 -22.23 0.81
N ALA A 9 25.25 -21.88 0.34
CA ALA A 9 25.50 -20.60 -0.30
C ALA A 9 24.64 -20.42 -1.57
N LYS A 10 24.54 -21.47 -2.40
CA LYS A 10 23.72 -21.46 -3.60
C LYS A 10 22.22 -21.40 -3.30
N ASP A 11 21.77 -22.11 -2.28
CA ASP A 11 20.36 -22.09 -1.86
C ASP A 11 19.97 -20.71 -1.29
N LEU A 12 20.86 -20.06 -0.53
CA LEU A 12 20.69 -18.69 -0.05
C LEU A 12 20.66 -17.68 -1.21
N GLU A 13 21.59 -17.80 -2.16
CA GLU A 13 21.62 -16.96 -3.36
C GLU A 13 20.31 -17.08 -4.16
N ASN A 14 19.83 -18.31 -4.37
CA ASN A 14 18.56 -18.55 -5.05
C ASN A 14 17.38 -17.96 -4.27
N ALA A 15 17.34 -18.14 -2.95
CA ALA A 15 16.29 -17.59 -2.11
C ALA A 15 16.23 -16.06 -2.20
N HIS A 16 17.38 -15.38 -2.20
CA HIS A 16 17.45 -13.94 -2.42
C HIS A 16 17.03 -13.53 -3.83
N LYS A 17 17.53 -14.24 -4.85
CA LYS A 17 17.27 -13.93 -6.26
C LYS A 17 15.78 -14.06 -6.62
N PHE A 18 15.08 -15.02 -6.02
CA PHE A 18 13.68 -15.32 -6.30
C PHE A 18 12.74 -14.99 -5.14
N ALA A 19 13.19 -14.20 -4.15
CA ALA A 19 12.41 -13.83 -2.97
C ALA A 19 11.06 -13.18 -3.33
N LEU A 20 11.03 -12.43 -4.43
CA LEU A 20 9.84 -11.71 -4.90
C LEU A 20 9.02 -12.46 -5.96
N ASP A 21 9.35 -13.71 -6.30
CA ASP A 21 8.67 -14.42 -7.39
C ASP A 21 7.13 -14.48 -7.18
N GLY A 22 6.71 -14.76 -5.95
CA GLY A 22 5.29 -14.72 -5.59
C GLY A 22 4.67 -13.32 -5.70
N PHE A 23 5.38 -12.30 -5.22
CA PHE A 23 4.89 -10.92 -5.24
C PHE A 23 4.76 -10.39 -6.67
N VAL A 24 5.77 -10.66 -7.51
CA VAL A 24 5.75 -10.29 -8.93
C VAL A 24 4.56 -10.96 -9.63
N LYS A 25 4.31 -12.25 -9.39
CA LYS A 25 3.15 -12.94 -9.97
C LYS A 25 1.83 -12.29 -9.60
N ALA A 26 1.65 -11.91 -8.33
CA ALA A 26 0.43 -11.22 -7.91
C ALA A 26 0.34 -9.79 -8.47
N LEU A 27 1.47 -9.09 -8.60
CA LEU A 27 1.50 -7.75 -9.22
C LEU A 27 1.11 -7.79 -10.71
N LEU A 28 1.38 -8.89 -11.41
CA LEU A 28 0.91 -9.07 -12.79
C LEU A 28 -0.63 -9.08 -12.88
N GLU A 29 -1.33 -9.63 -11.89
CA GLU A 29 -2.81 -9.59 -11.85
C GLU A 29 -3.32 -8.13 -11.78
N VAL A 30 -2.65 -7.29 -11.00
CA VAL A 30 -2.93 -5.84 -10.93
C VAL A 30 -2.66 -5.19 -12.29
N LYS A 31 -1.54 -5.53 -12.94
CA LYS A 31 -1.18 -5.00 -14.25
C LYS A 31 -2.22 -5.37 -15.32
N ASP A 32 -2.75 -6.58 -15.25
CA ASP A 32 -3.77 -7.07 -16.18
C ASP A 32 -5.10 -6.32 -15.96
N SER A 33 -5.50 -6.13 -14.70
CA SER A 33 -6.67 -5.33 -14.32
C SER A 33 -6.55 -3.88 -14.84
N LEU A 34 -5.41 -3.25 -14.63
CA LEU A 34 -5.12 -1.90 -15.15
C LEU A 34 -5.17 -1.87 -16.70
N SER A 35 -4.64 -2.90 -17.36
CA SER A 35 -4.66 -2.98 -18.83
C SER A 35 -6.08 -3.08 -19.37
N MET A 36 -6.94 -3.83 -18.68
CA MET A 36 -8.35 -3.96 -19.02
C MET A 36 -9.08 -2.62 -18.84
N GLY A 37 -8.89 -1.94 -17.70
CA GLY A 37 -9.47 -0.62 -17.46
C GLY A 37 -9.04 0.42 -18.51
N LEU A 38 -7.76 0.44 -18.87
CA LEU A 38 -7.25 1.32 -19.94
C LEU A 38 -7.80 1.00 -21.32
N LYS A 39 -8.11 -0.26 -21.59
CA LYS A 39 -8.75 -0.66 -22.85
C LYS A 39 -10.19 -0.12 -22.89
N THR A 40 -10.97 -0.34 -21.83
CA THR A 40 -12.34 0.16 -21.69
C THR A 40 -12.38 1.68 -21.80
N ALA A 41 -11.46 2.39 -21.15
CA ALA A 41 -11.40 3.86 -21.21
C ALA A 41 -11.13 4.44 -22.60
N LYS A 42 -10.64 3.64 -23.55
CA LYS A 42 -10.35 4.05 -24.94
C LYS A 42 -11.49 3.72 -25.91
N GLU A 43 -12.52 3.02 -25.46
CA GLU A 43 -13.68 2.72 -26.30
C GLU A 43 -14.51 3.98 -26.50
N GLU A 44 -15.09 4.17 -27.69
CA GLU A 44 -15.94 5.34 -27.99
C GLU A 44 -17.19 5.39 -27.10
N THR A 45 -17.60 4.24 -26.55
CA THR A 45 -18.72 4.07 -25.62
C THR A 45 -18.35 4.26 -24.16
N ALA A 46 -17.09 4.58 -23.84
CA ALA A 46 -16.65 4.77 -22.47
C ALA A 46 -17.37 5.96 -21.82
N THR A 47 -17.84 5.77 -20.59
CA THR A 47 -18.39 6.84 -19.77
C THR A 47 -17.46 7.12 -18.60
N ILE A 48 -17.62 8.26 -17.93
CA ILE A 48 -16.84 8.57 -16.73
C ILE A 48 -17.09 7.51 -15.66
N GLU A 49 -18.33 7.05 -15.52
CA GLU A 49 -18.73 6.01 -14.56
C GLU A 49 -18.02 4.69 -14.82
N SER A 50 -17.95 4.23 -16.09
CA SER A 50 -17.28 2.96 -16.40
C SER A 50 -15.76 3.02 -16.19
N ILE A 51 -15.16 4.21 -16.37
CA ILE A 51 -13.74 4.44 -16.07
C ILE A 51 -13.51 4.40 -14.56
N ILE A 52 -14.36 5.07 -13.77
CA ILE A 52 -14.27 5.06 -12.30
C ILE A 52 -14.39 3.63 -11.77
N GLU A 53 -15.37 2.86 -12.23
CA GLU A 53 -15.56 1.47 -11.82
C GLU A 53 -14.31 0.61 -12.14
N GLY A 54 -13.73 0.80 -13.33
CA GLY A 54 -12.48 0.13 -13.71
C GLY A 54 -11.29 0.46 -12.81
N LEU A 55 -11.18 1.73 -12.38
CA LEU A 55 -10.14 2.18 -11.45
C LEU A 55 -10.37 1.61 -10.04
N GLU A 56 -11.60 1.64 -9.53
CA GLU A 56 -11.96 1.06 -8.22
C GLU A 56 -11.68 -0.45 -8.18
N MET A 57 -12.00 -1.18 -9.26
CA MET A 57 -11.67 -2.60 -9.36
C MET A 57 -10.15 -2.83 -9.33
N THR A 58 -9.39 -2.02 -10.06
CA THR A 58 -7.92 -2.12 -10.10
C THR A 58 -7.32 -1.84 -8.71
N ASP A 59 -7.79 -0.80 -8.03
CA ASP A 59 -7.33 -0.43 -6.70
C ASP A 59 -7.63 -1.53 -5.66
N LYS A 60 -8.82 -2.13 -5.72
CA LYS A 60 -9.18 -3.27 -4.86
C LYS A 60 -8.26 -4.47 -5.06
N VAL A 61 -7.93 -4.82 -6.31
CA VAL A 61 -6.98 -5.90 -6.61
C VAL A 61 -5.57 -5.53 -6.11
N PHE A 62 -5.17 -4.28 -6.25
CA PHE A 62 -3.88 -3.80 -5.75
C PHE A 62 -3.76 -3.88 -4.23
N LEU A 63 -4.73 -3.36 -3.49
CA LEU A 63 -4.75 -3.41 -2.02
C LEU A 63 -4.80 -4.84 -1.49
N SER A 64 -5.65 -5.70 -2.06
CA SER A 64 -5.69 -7.12 -1.68
C SER A 64 -4.37 -7.85 -1.95
N THR A 65 -3.68 -7.51 -3.04
CA THR A 65 -2.33 -8.02 -3.32
C THR A 65 -1.33 -7.56 -2.28
N MET A 66 -1.36 -6.28 -1.89
CA MET A 66 -0.49 -5.74 -0.84
C MET A 66 -0.68 -6.49 0.49
N VAL A 67 -1.93 -6.63 0.94
CA VAL A 67 -2.27 -7.34 2.20
C VAL A 67 -1.83 -8.80 2.16
N LYS A 68 -1.99 -9.50 1.03
CA LYS A 68 -1.53 -10.89 0.85
C LYS A 68 -0.03 -11.07 1.09
N PHE A 69 0.77 -10.04 0.85
CA PHE A 69 2.23 -10.04 1.09
C PHE A 69 2.62 -9.29 2.38
N GLY A 70 1.67 -9.07 3.27
CA GLY A 70 1.90 -8.46 4.59
C GLY A 70 2.10 -6.95 4.55
N VAL A 71 1.70 -6.30 3.46
CA VAL A 71 1.72 -4.84 3.37
C VAL A 71 0.36 -4.29 3.77
N GLU A 72 0.31 -3.52 4.85
CA GLU A 72 -0.93 -3.00 5.44
C GLU A 72 -0.96 -1.47 5.41
N ALA A 73 -2.11 -0.90 5.07
CA ALA A 73 -2.31 0.54 5.02
C ALA A 73 -2.49 1.14 6.42
N ILE A 74 -1.96 2.34 6.61
CA ILE A 74 -2.13 3.16 7.83
C ILE A 74 -2.99 4.35 7.42
N HIS A 75 -4.27 4.34 7.80
CA HIS A 75 -5.25 5.38 7.49
C HIS A 75 -5.99 5.85 8.75
N PRO A 76 -5.29 6.55 9.66
CA PRO A 76 -5.71 6.73 11.06
C PRO A 76 -6.70 7.90 11.24
N GLU A 77 -7.55 8.21 10.26
CA GLU A 77 -8.49 9.33 10.37
C GLU A 77 -9.44 9.13 11.56
N GLY A 78 -9.47 10.11 12.47
CA GLY A 78 -10.23 10.03 13.73
C GLY A 78 -9.55 9.23 14.84
N GLU A 79 -8.36 8.67 14.62
CA GLU A 79 -7.58 7.98 15.65
C GLU A 79 -6.58 8.93 16.35
N PRO A 80 -6.14 8.63 17.59
CA PRO A 80 -5.08 9.37 18.25
C PRO A 80 -3.79 9.41 17.41
N PHE A 81 -3.12 10.56 17.41
CA PHE A 81 -1.84 10.69 16.74
C PHE A 81 -0.79 9.78 17.39
N ASN A 82 -0.16 8.92 16.58
CA ASN A 82 0.92 8.04 16.98
C ASN A 82 2.20 8.38 16.18
N PRO A 83 3.24 8.95 16.81
CA PRO A 83 4.48 9.34 16.12
C PRO A 83 5.30 8.15 15.59
N GLU A 84 5.03 6.91 16.03
CA GLU A 84 5.69 5.72 15.47
C GLU A 84 5.16 5.35 14.08
N LEU A 85 3.95 5.78 13.75
CA LEU A 85 3.25 5.39 12.52
C LEU A 85 2.84 6.59 11.67
N HIS A 86 2.77 7.79 12.25
CA HIS A 86 2.23 8.99 11.63
C HIS A 86 3.27 10.12 11.64
N GLU A 87 3.23 10.96 10.60
CA GLU A 87 4.01 12.18 10.48
C GLU A 87 3.05 13.37 10.37
N ALA A 88 3.02 14.21 11.41
CA ALA A 88 2.15 15.39 11.42
C ALA A 88 2.75 16.50 10.55
N ILE A 89 2.07 16.82 9.44
CA ILE A 89 2.54 17.89 8.53
C ILE A 89 2.14 19.27 9.01
N THR A 90 1.06 19.36 9.77
CA THR A 90 0.54 20.59 10.37
C THR A 90 -0.43 20.25 11.50
N MET A 91 -0.69 21.24 12.35
CA MET A 91 -1.67 21.18 13.42
C MET A 91 -2.69 22.29 13.24
N LEU A 92 -3.98 21.98 13.43
CA LEU A 92 -5.07 22.95 13.31
C LEU A 92 -5.87 23.04 14.61
N ALA A 93 -6.12 24.26 15.08
CA ALA A 93 -7.03 24.49 16.21
C ALA A 93 -8.48 24.21 15.78
N MET A 94 -9.07 23.16 16.35
CA MET A 94 -10.46 22.77 16.10
C MET A 94 -11.21 22.74 17.45
N PRO A 95 -11.90 23.82 17.84
CA PRO A 95 -12.55 23.93 19.16
C PRO A 95 -13.56 22.82 19.46
N ASP A 96 -14.15 22.24 18.41
CA ASP A 96 -15.20 21.21 18.50
C ASP A 96 -14.66 19.77 18.35
N LYS A 97 -13.33 19.59 18.26
CA LYS A 97 -12.71 18.26 18.10
C LYS A 97 -11.69 17.96 19.21
N GLU A 98 -11.45 16.67 19.42
CA GLU A 98 -10.48 16.19 20.41
C GLU A 98 -9.04 16.53 19.97
N SER A 99 -8.26 17.12 20.88
CA SER A 99 -6.85 17.45 20.68
C SER A 99 -5.99 16.20 20.55
N ASN A 100 -4.91 16.28 19.78
CA ASN A 100 -3.98 15.18 19.49
C ASN A 100 -4.62 13.99 18.74
N THR A 101 -5.72 14.23 18.03
CA THR A 101 -6.37 13.27 17.13
C THR A 101 -6.07 13.61 15.68
N VAL A 102 -5.91 12.60 14.83
CA VAL A 102 -5.74 12.77 13.39
C VAL A 102 -7.04 13.32 12.80
N LEU A 103 -6.94 14.52 12.25
CA LEU A 103 -8.04 15.21 11.58
C LEU A 103 -8.27 14.69 10.17
N ASP A 104 -7.18 14.47 9.43
CA ASP A 104 -7.19 14.09 8.02
C ASP A 104 -5.89 13.38 7.65
N VAL A 105 -5.95 12.51 6.63
CA VAL A 105 -4.82 11.73 6.11
C VAL A 105 -4.48 12.24 4.72
N VAL A 106 -3.43 13.05 4.62
CA VAL A 106 -2.97 13.62 3.36
C VAL A 106 -2.24 12.57 2.50
N GLN A 107 -1.51 11.66 3.15
CA GLN A 107 -0.90 10.53 2.47
C GLN A 107 -0.99 9.29 3.35
N VAL A 108 -1.59 8.23 2.80
CA VAL A 108 -1.71 6.92 3.47
C VAL A 108 -0.32 6.33 3.77
N GLY A 109 -0.11 5.89 5.00
CA GLY A 109 1.10 5.19 5.43
C GLY A 109 1.03 3.70 5.11
N PHE A 110 2.16 2.99 5.22
CA PHE A 110 2.18 1.53 5.06
C PHE A 110 3.17 0.86 6.00
N THR A 111 2.80 -0.34 6.48
CA THR A 111 3.72 -1.28 7.13
C THR A 111 3.97 -2.49 6.23
N LEU A 112 5.08 -3.20 6.45
CA LEU A 112 5.39 -4.50 5.87
C LEU A 112 5.72 -5.46 7.01
N ASN A 113 4.84 -6.42 7.24
CA ASN A 113 4.94 -7.37 8.36
C ASN A 113 5.15 -6.65 9.70
N GLY A 114 4.36 -5.59 9.94
CA GLY A 114 4.45 -4.75 11.15
C GLY A 114 5.63 -3.76 11.19
N ARG A 115 6.58 -3.83 10.25
CA ARG A 115 7.66 -2.84 10.13
C ARG A 115 7.17 -1.65 9.32
N LEU A 116 7.32 -0.44 9.86
CA LEU A 116 7.01 0.79 9.12
C LEU A 116 7.80 0.87 7.80
N VAL A 117 7.09 1.03 6.68
CA VAL A 117 7.66 1.30 5.35
C VAL A 117 7.66 2.79 5.08
N ARG A 118 6.51 3.44 5.32
CA ARG A 118 6.36 4.90 5.31
C ARG A 118 5.28 5.32 6.30
N PRO A 119 5.45 6.43 7.02
CA PRO A 119 4.41 6.96 7.89
C PRO A 119 3.21 7.47 7.10
N ALA A 120 2.06 7.54 7.76
CA ALA A 120 0.93 8.30 7.25
C ALA A 120 1.18 9.79 7.47
N MET A 121 1.12 10.61 6.43
CA MET A 121 1.21 12.07 6.57
C MET A 121 -0.17 12.61 6.94
N VAL A 122 -0.26 13.23 8.11
CA VAL A 122 -1.54 13.58 8.74
C VAL A 122 -1.61 15.04 9.15
N VAL A 123 -2.84 15.56 9.15
CA VAL A 123 -3.18 16.79 9.86
C VAL A 123 -3.68 16.40 11.25
N VAL A 124 -3.17 17.06 12.29
CA VAL A 124 -3.55 16.75 13.68
C VAL A 124 -4.31 17.91 14.29
N VAL A 125 -5.30 17.62 15.15
CA VAL A 125 -5.97 18.65 15.94
C VAL A 125 -5.02 19.14 17.04
N GLN A 126 -4.83 20.46 17.11
CA GLN A 126 -4.04 21.10 18.17
C GLN A 126 -4.72 20.95 19.54
#